data_AF-A0A1W0XDX0-F1
#
_entry.id   AF-A0A1W0XDX0-F1
#
_cell.length_a   1.000
_cell.length_b   1.000
_cell.length_c   1.000
_cell.angle_alpha   90.00
_cell.angle_beta   90.00
_cell.angle_gamma   90.00
#
_symmetry.space_group_name_H-M   'P 1'
#
loop_
_entity.id
_entity.type
_entity.pdbx_description
1 polymer ?
#
loop_
_entity_poly.entity_id
_entity_poly.type
_entity_poly.pdbx_seq_one_letter_code
_entity_poly.pdbx_strand_id
1 'polypeptide(L)'
;MNSIVAVGIILSTLSCTFFIRRFGLKGTIYTASTMPLTGSFLSALISAVHAYELLIIGRFLCGVAEGLTGVAVVMYVSELTPANLRGAFSTIPSCAPIIIMCIGLPFCPDTPRQLFLVKGDKDGAERALVWLRRTPEVHEELAAMQRERAMQKAGKVGPQVSLLGIFKDRYLR
;
A
#
# COMPACT_ATOMS: atom_id res chain seq x y z
N MET A 1 -11.80 23.77 8.43
CA MET A 1 -10.35 23.67 8.11
C MET A 1 -9.87 22.23 7.95
N ASN A 2 -10.32 21.26 8.77
CA ASN A 2 -9.90 19.85 8.64
C ASN A 2 -10.49 19.10 7.42
N SER A 3 -11.57 19.60 6.82
CA SER A 3 -12.27 18.94 5.71
C SER A 3 -11.43 18.77 4.44
N ILE A 4 -10.45 19.66 4.19
CA ILE A 4 -9.56 19.60 3.01
C ILE A 4 -8.68 18.33 3.04
N VAL A 5 -8.30 17.89 4.25
CA VAL A 5 -7.47 16.69 4.45
C VAL A 5 -8.28 15.45 4.09
N ALA A 6 -9.55 15.39 4.53
CA ALA A 6 -10.45 14.28 4.21
C ALA A 6 -10.65 14.12 2.69
N VAL A 7 -10.81 15.23 1.96
CA VAL A 7 -10.91 15.20 0.49
C VAL A 7 -9.64 14.62 -0.13
N GLY A 8 -8.45 15.02 0.35
CA GLY A 8 -7.17 14.46 -0.09
C GLY A 8 -7.05 12.95 0.18
N ILE A 9 -7.50 12.49 1.36
CA ILE A 9 -7.50 11.06 1.73
C ILE A 9 -8.43 10.25 0.81
N ILE A 10 -9.64 10.74 0.54
CA ILE A 10 -10.60 10.04 -0.33
C ILE A 10 -10.05 9.91 -1.75
N LEU A 11 -9.54 11.00 -2.31
CA LEU A 11 -8.98 11.01 -3.67
C LEU A 11 -7.77 10.07 -3.80
N SER A 12 -6.89 10.09 -2.81
CA SER A 12 -5.68 9.24 -2.79
C SER A 12 -6.01 7.76 -2.61
N THR A 13 -6.96 7.42 -1.72
CA THR A 13 -7.41 6.04 -1.51
C THR A 13 -7.97 5.43 -2.80
N LEU A 14 -8.78 6.18 -3.55
CA LEU A 14 -9.30 5.74 -4.85
C LEU A 14 -8.19 5.53 -5.89
N SER A 15 -7.15 6.36 -5.85
CA SER A 15 -6.05 6.33 -6.82
C SER A 15 -4.90 5.38 -6.41
N CYS A 16 -4.94 4.84 -5.19
CA CYS A 16 -3.83 4.09 -4.60
C CYS A 16 -3.45 2.86 -5.42
N THR A 17 -4.44 2.10 -5.89
CA THR A 17 -4.22 0.91 -6.72
C THR A 17 -3.48 1.22 -8.01
N PHE A 18 -3.72 2.40 -8.60
CA PHE A 18 -3.01 2.84 -9.80
C PHE A 18 -1.54 3.17 -9.48
N PHE A 19 -1.29 3.91 -8.39
CA PHE A 19 0.05 4.27 -7.95
C PHE A 19 0.90 3.03 -7.61
N ILE A 20 0.34 2.07 -6.87
CA ILE A 20 1.02 0.81 -6.51
C ILE A 20 1.39 0.01 -7.76
N ARG A 21 0.52 -0.03 -8.78
CA ARG A 21 0.83 -0.71 -10.04
C ARG A 21 1.93 -0.01 -10.84
N ARG A 22 2.05 1.32 -10.74
CA ARG A 22 3.01 2.09 -11.54
C ARG A 22 4.40 2.19 -10.90
N PHE A 23 4.48 2.33 -9.58
CA PHE A 23 5.72 2.55 -8.83
C PHE A 23 6.17 1.35 -7.99
N GLY A 24 5.33 0.31 -7.84
CA GLY A 24 5.55 -0.78 -6.89
C GLY A 24 5.22 -0.36 -5.45
N LEU A 25 5.03 -1.31 -4.54
CA LEU A 25 4.54 -1.01 -3.18
C LEU A 25 5.61 -0.25 -2.37
N LYS A 26 6.87 -0.68 -2.40
CA LYS A 26 7.98 0.08 -1.78
C LYS A 26 8.21 1.45 -2.42
N GLY A 27 8.10 1.54 -3.75
CA GLY A 27 8.23 2.79 -4.47
C GLY A 27 7.14 3.79 -4.07
N THR A 28 5.89 3.33 -3.98
CA THR A 28 4.76 4.14 -3.50
C THR A 28 4.96 4.55 -2.05
N ILE A 29 5.43 3.68 -1.16
CA ILE A 29 5.68 4.06 0.24
C ILE A 29 6.79 5.11 0.31
N TYR A 30 7.88 4.95 -0.45
CA TYR A 30 8.99 5.91 -0.44
C TYR A 30 8.57 7.28 -0.99
N THR A 31 7.90 7.32 -2.15
CA THR A 31 7.40 8.57 -2.72
C THR A 31 6.35 9.22 -1.82
N ALA A 32 5.42 8.44 -1.27
CA ALA A 32 4.40 8.92 -0.34
C ALA A 32 4.99 9.36 1.02
N SER A 33 6.18 8.91 1.41
CA SER A 33 6.87 9.38 2.62
C SER A 33 7.57 10.73 2.43
N THR A 34 7.94 11.07 1.18
CA THR A 34 8.56 12.37 0.86
C THR A 34 7.55 13.50 0.67
N MET A 35 6.33 13.20 0.20
CA MET A 35 5.27 14.21 -0.02
C MET A 35 4.80 14.95 1.26
N PRO A 36 4.71 14.33 2.45
CA PRO A 36 4.37 15.01 3.70
C PRO A 36 5.49 15.94 4.17
N LEU A 37 6.76 15.59 3.91
CA LEU A 37 7.90 16.45 4.26
C LEU A 37 7.88 17.73 3.42
N THR A 38 7.65 17.62 2.11
CA THR A 38 7.52 18.78 1.24
C THR A 38 6.25 19.58 1.55
N GLY A 39 5.11 18.93 1.83
CA GLY A 39 3.87 19.60 2.23
C GLY A 39 3.98 20.32 3.58
N SER A 40 4.69 19.74 4.55
CA SER A 40 4.94 20.34 5.87
C SER A 40 5.95 21.48 5.78
N PHE A 41 6.98 21.35 4.95
CA PHE A 41 7.95 22.41 4.69
C PHE A 41 7.29 23.60 3.98
N LEU A 42 6.48 23.34 2.95
CA LEU A 42 5.69 24.38 2.29
C LEU A 42 4.72 25.04 3.27
N SER A 43 4.10 24.26 4.16
CA SER A 43 3.23 24.77 5.22
C SER A 43 3.97 25.63 6.26
N ALA A 44 5.23 25.30 6.57
CA ALA A 44 6.06 26.03 7.51
C ALA A 44 6.56 27.38 6.95
N LEU A 45 6.85 27.45 5.64
CA LEU A 45 7.23 28.71 4.98
C LEU A 45 6.11 29.76 4.98
N ILE A 46 4.86 29.34 5.20
CA ILE A 46 3.69 30.24 5.24
C ILE A 46 3.69 31.13 6.46
N SER A 47 4.24 30.66 7.60
CA SER A 47 4.39 31.49 8.79
C SER A 47 5.24 32.74 8.53
N ALA A 48 6.01 32.78 7.45
CA ALA A 48 6.74 33.97 7.01
C ALA A 48 5.96 34.90 6.06
N VAL A 49 4.94 34.41 5.34
CA VAL A 49 4.30 35.11 4.19
C VAL A 49 2.85 35.55 4.44
N HIS A 50 2.19 35.09 5.51
CA HIS A 50 0.79 35.45 5.86
C HIS A 50 -0.27 35.16 4.76
N ALA A 51 0.03 34.28 3.80
CA ALA A 51 -0.90 33.87 2.74
C ALA A 51 -1.63 32.57 3.12
N TYR A 52 -2.96 32.63 3.28
CA TYR A 52 -3.77 31.48 3.69
C TYR A 52 -3.97 30.40 2.59
N GLU A 53 -3.76 30.75 1.32
CA GLU A 53 -3.92 29.84 0.17
C GLU A 53 -2.88 28.70 0.15
N LEU A 54 -1.62 29.01 0.49
CA LEU A 54 -0.58 27.98 0.56
C LEU A 54 -0.88 26.95 1.66
N LEU A 55 -1.64 27.33 2.70
CA LEU A 55 -1.94 26.44 3.82
C LEU A 55 -2.95 25.39 3.39
N ILE A 56 -3.93 25.80 2.57
CA ILE A 56 -4.91 24.91 1.96
C ILE A 56 -4.20 23.88 1.07
N ILE A 57 -3.26 24.31 0.23
CA ILE A 57 -2.49 23.44 -0.66
C ILE A 57 -1.59 22.49 0.13
N GLY A 58 -0.85 22.99 1.13
CA GLY A 58 0.01 22.17 1.97
C GLY A 58 -0.76 21.08 2.72
N ARG A 59 -1.92 21.41 3.30
CA ARG A 59 -2.78 20.42 3.97
C ARG A 59 -3.42 19.43 3.02
N PHE A 60 -3.78 19.85 1.82
CA PHE A 60 -4.29 18.94 0.79
C PHE A 60 -3.22 17.92 0.38
N LEU A 61 -1.99 18.37 0.12
CA LEU A 61 -0.86 17.50 -0.22
C LEU A 61 -0.52 16.52 0.91
N CYS A 62 -0.51 16.99 2.16
CA CYS A 62 -0.35 16.10 3.31
C CYS A 62 -1.46 15.06 3.41
N GLY A 63 -2.73 15.42 3.18
CA GLY A 63 -3.85 14.48 3.19
C GLY A 63 -3.79 13.43 2.09
N VAL A 64 -3.36 13.82 0.88
CA VAL A 64 -3.10 12.87 -0.22
C VAL A 64 -2.00 11.88 0.14
N ALA A 65 -0.91 12.37 0.72
CA ALA A 65 0.23 11.53 1.11
C ALA A 65 -0.12 10.58 2.27
N GLU A 66 -0.90 11.03 3.24
CA GLU A 66 -1.37 10.22 4.37
C GLU A 66 -2.29 9.09 3.89
N GLY A 67 -3.21 9.36 2.97
CA GLY A 67 -4.08 8.32 2.39
C GLY A 67 -3.30 7.26 1.59
N LEU A 68 -2.34 7.67 0.75
CA LEU A 68 -1.46 6.74 0.03
C LEU A 68 -0.63 5.88 0.97
N THR A 69 -0.01 6.50 1.98
CA THR A 69 0.86 5.80 2.93
C THR A 69 0.07 4.82 3.78
N GLY A 70 -1.09 5.24 4.31
CA GLY A 70 -1.94 4.38 5.13
C GLY A 70 -2.40 3.13 4.39
N VAL A 71 -2.87 3.28 3.15
CA VAL A 71 -3.31 2.13 2.33
C VAL A 71 -2.13 1.24 1.96
N ALA A 72 -1.02 1.81 1.50
CA ALA A 72 0.16 1.04 1.10
C ALA A 72 0.77 0.25 2.27
N VAL A 73 0.80 0.85 3.46
CA VAL A 73 1.31 0.21 4.67
C VAL A 73 0.40 -0.93 5.13
N VAL A 74 -0.91 -0.71 5.22
CA VAL A 74 -1.85 -1.78 5.62
C VAL A 74 -1.81 -2.92 4.60
N MET A 75 -1.72 -2.60 3.32
CA MET A 75 -1.54 -3.60 2.27
C MET A 75 -0.24 -4.39 2.47
N TYR A 76 0.88 -3.70 2.68
CA TYR A 76 2.19 -4.31 2.93
C TYR A 76 2.15 -5.28 4.11
N VAL A 77 1.64 -4.83 5.26
CA VAL A 77 1.53 -5.66 6.45
C VAL A 77 0.58 -6.84 6.23
N SER A 78 -0.55 -6.61 5.54
CA SER A 78 -1.53 -7.65 5.25
C SER A 78 -1.04 -8.72 4.27
N GLU A 79 -0.08 -8.39 3.41
CA GLU A 79 0.57 -9.34 2.51
C GLU A 79 1.64 -10.18 3.22
N LEU A 80 2.22 -9.64 4.31
CA LEU A 80 3.22 -10.33 5.11
C LEU A 80 2.61 -11.23 6.19
N THR A 81 1.38 -10.94 6.64
CA THR A 81 0.78 -11.68 7.75
C THR A 81 0.14 -13.01 7.34
N PRO A 82 0.27 -14.08 8.16
CA PRO A 82 -0.52 -15.29 7.98
C PRO A 82 -2.01 -15.01 8.22
N ALA A 83 -2.88 -15.77 7.54
CA ALA A 83 -4.34 -15.56 7.51
C ALA A 83 -4.99 -15.45 8.91
N ASN A 84 -4.38 -16.08 9.92
CA ASN A 84 -4.91 -16.23 11.27
C ASN A 84 -4.68 -14.98 12.15
N LEU A 85 -3.82 -14.04 11.72
CA LEU A 85 -3.46 -12.84 12.49
C LEU A 85 -3.68 -11.54 11.71
N ARG A 86 -4.35 -11.61 10.56
CA ARG A 86 -4.52 -10.47 9.63
C ARG A 86 -5.21 -9.26 10.27
N GLY A 87 -6.11 -9.48 11.22
CA GLY A 87 -6.80 -8.43 11.97
C GLY A 87 -6.00 -7.84 13.13
N ALA A 88 -5.10 -8.61 13.76
CA ALA A 88 -4.26 -8.12 14.86
C ALA A 88 -3.08 -7.28 14.34
N PHE A 89 -2.59 -7.57 13.14
CA PHE A 89 -1.50 -6.83 12.54
C PHE A 89 -1.93 -5.54 11.83
N SER A 90 -3.21 -5.38 11.46
CA SER A 90 -3.70 -4.15 10.83
C SER A 90 -3.78 -2.96 11.79
N THR A 91 -3.77 -3.19 13.10
CA THR A 91 -3.78 -2.13 14.12
C THR A 91 -2.39 -1.62 14.48
N ILE A 92 -1.34 -2.42 14.23
CA ILE A 92 0.07 -2.05 14.48
C ILE A 92 0.47 -0.77 13.71
N PRO A 93 0.13 -0.61 12.41
CA PRO A 93 0.38 0.63 11.68
C PRO A 93 -0.31 1.86 12.24
N SER A 94 -1.52 1.72 12.79
CA SER A 94 -2.29 2.87 13.30
C SER A 94 -1.65 3.48 14.55
N CYS A 95 -0.88 2.69 15.31
CA CYS A 95 -0.16 3.15 16.49
C CYS A 95 1.28 3.57 16.19
N ALA A 96 1.89 3.07 15.10
CA ALA A 96 3.28 3.36 14.77
C ALA A 96 3.40 4.63 13.91
N PRO A 97 4.24 5.61 14.30
CA PRO A 97 4.50 6.76 13.44
C PRO A 97 5.18 6.31 12.13
N ILE A 98 4.83 6.99 11.04
CA ILE A 98 5.30 6.70 9.67
C ILE A 98 6.82 6.55 9.62
N ILE A 99 7.56 7.36 10.39
CA ILE A 99 9.03 7.34 10.45
C ILE A 99 9.58 5.97 10.91
N ILE A 100 8.95 5.35 11.91
CA ILE A 100 9.38 4.04 12.43
C ILE A 100 9.14 2.95 11.37
N MET A 101 8.02 3.04 10.65
CA MET A 101 7.73 2.17 9.51
C MET A 101 8.71 2.36 8.35
N CYS A 102 9.03 3.61 8.00
CA CYS A 102 10.02 3.93 6.96
C CYS A 102 11.41 3.38 7.30
N ILE A 103 11.81 3.37 8.57
CA ILE A 103 13.07 2.80 9.04
C ILE A 103 13.03 1.26 9.09
N GLY A 104 11.86 0.66 9.37
CA GLY A 104 11.69 -0.80 9.34
C GLY A 104 11.59 -1.41 7.94
N LEU A 105 11.09 -0.65 6.96
CA LEU A 105 10.91 -1.06 5.56
C LEU A 105 12.18 -1.48 4.79
N PRO A 106 13.37 -0.86 4.97
CA PRO A 106 14.60 -1.39 4.37
C PRO A 106 14.99 -2.77 4.90
N PHE A 107 14.52 -3.15 6.10
CA PHE A 107 14.81 -4.45 6.71
C PHE A 107 13.85 -5.57 6.28
N CYS A 108 12.70 -5.23 5.69
CA CYS A 108 11.74 -6.20 5.20
C CYS A 108 11.84 -6.34 3.67
N PRO A 109 11.95 -7.56 3.10
CA PRO A 109 12.00 -7.78 1.65
C PRO A 109 10.71 -7.27 0.96
N ASP A 110 10.80 -7.01 -0.34
CA ASP A 110 9.61 -6.71 -1.16
C ASP A 110 8.56 -7.81 -0.99
N THR A 111 7.27 -7.47 -1.07
CA THR A 111 6.22 -8.45 -0.82
C THR A 111 6.30 -9.59 -1.86
N PRO A 112 6.22 -10.86 -1.42
CA PRO A 112 6.46 -12.01 -2.28
C PRO A 112 5.45 -12.07 -3.43
N ARG A 113 4.23 -11.57 -3.22
CA ARG A 113 3.18 -11.48 -4.24
C ARG A 113 3.51 -10.47 -5.34
N GLN A 114 4.10 -9.31 -5.01
CA GLN A 114 4.53 -8.35 -6.03
C GLN A 114 5.71 -8.86 -6.84
N LEU A 115 6.70 -9.50 -6.21
CA LEU A 115 7.81 -10.13 -6.93
C LEU A 115 7.29 -11.19 -7.92
N PHE A 116 6.33 -12.00 -7.48
CA PHE A 116 5.82 -13.11 -8.25
C PHE A 116 4.86 -12.71 -9.39
N LEU A 117 3.97 -11.75 -9.14
CA LEU A 117 2.95 -11.32 -10.11
C LEU A 117 3.44 -10.25 -11.08
N VAL A 118 4.25 -9.29 -10.61
CA VAL A 118 4.66 -8.11 -11.39
C VAL A 118 6.05 -8.27 -11.98
N LYS A 119 7.06 -8.68 -11.18
CA LYS A 119 8.44 -8.88 -11.67
C LYS A 119 8.65 -10.25 -12.32
N GLY A 120 7.88 -11.25 -11.93
CA GLY A 120 8.01 -12.62 -12.41
C GLY A 120 9.24 -13.36 -11.89
N ASP A 121 9.93 -12.80 -10.90
CA ASP A 121 11.12 -13.35 -10.25
C ASP A 121 10.70 -14.41 -9.21
N LYS A 122 10.76 -15.69 -9.62
CA LYS A 122 10.35 -16.82 -8.78
C LYS A 122 11.31 -17.04 -7.61
N ASP A 123 12.61 -16.93 -7.87
CA ASP A 123 13.66 -17.20 -6.89
C ASP A 123 13.70 -16.12 -5.79
N GLY A 124 13.46 -14.86 -6.17
CA GLY A 124 13.31 -13.78 -5.19
C GLY A 124 12.06 -13.92 -4.32
N ALA A 125 10.93 -14.37 -4.89
CA ALA A 125 9.70 -14.58 -4.15
C ALA A 125 9.84 -15.73 -3.12
N GLU A 126 10.51 -16.82 -3.52
CA GLU A 126 10.79 -17.95 -2.63
C GLU A 126 11.68 -17.53 -1.45
N ARG A 127 12.79 -16.81 -1.71
CA ARG A 127 13.66 -16.30 -0.63
C ARG A 127 12.92 -15.38 0.34
N ALA A 128 12.06 -14.49 -0.17
CA ALA A 128 11.27 -13.59 0.66
C ALA A 128 10.25 -14.34 1.53
N LEU A 129 9.61 -15.39 0.99
CA LEU A 129 8.67 -16.22 1.75
C LEU A 129 9.36 -17.08 2.81
N VAL A 130 10.50 -17.69 2.48
CA VAL A 130 11.31 -18.47 3.44
C VAL A 130 11.76 -17.58 4.59
N TRP A 131 12.20 -16.35 4.27
CA TRP A 131 12.56 -15.34 5.28
C TRP A 131 11.36 -14.96 6.17
N LEU A 132 10.18 -14.80 5.57
CA LEU A 132 8.97 -14.35 6.25
C LEU A 132 8.34 -15.42 7.14
N ARG A 133 8.29 -16.68 6.67
CA ARG A 133 7.67 -17.81 7.38
C ARG A 133 8.63 -18.51 8.33
N ARG A 134 9.95 -18.33 8.16
CA ARG A 134 11.02 -19.09 8.85
C ARG A 134 10.88 -20.61 8.70
N THR A 135 10.07 -21.10 7.77
CA THR A 135 9.91 -22.51 7.46
C THR A 135 10.32 -22.79 6.02
N PRO A 136 10.93 -23.96 5.73
CA PRO A 136 11.27 -24.37 4.37
C PRO A 136 10.05 -24.82 3.56
N GLU A 137 8.89 -25.02 4.20
CA GLU A 137 7.66 -25.52 3.56
C GLU A 137 6.85 -24.39 2.91
N VAL A 138 7.39 -23.84 1.83
CA VAL A 138 6.78 -22.73 1.07
C VAL A 138 6.19 -23.19 -0.27
N HIS A 139 6.42 -24.45 -0.62
CA HIS A 139 6.08 -25.00 -1.94
C HIS A 139 4.58 -24.94 -2.22
N GLU A 140 3.74 -25.11 -1.20
CA GLU A 140 2.28 -25.04 -1.33
C GLU A 140 1.79 -23.61 -1.56
N GLU A 141 2.34 -22.62 -0.83
CA GLU A 141 2.04 -21.19 -1.04
C GLU A 141 2.53 -20.73 -2.43
N LEU A 142 3.71 -21.18 -2.86
CA LEU A 142 4.26 -20.87 -4.18
C LEU A 142 3.41 -21.50 -5.30
N ALA A 143 2.93 -22.72 -5.12
CA ALA A 143 2.03 -23.40 -6.05
C ALA A 143 0.65 -22.71 -6.12
N ALA A 144 0.12 -22.24 -4.99
CA ALA A 144 -1.11 -21.46 -4.95
C ALA A 144 -0.97 -20.14 -5.72
N MET A 145 0.11 -19.39 -5.50
CA MET A 145 0.41 -18.16 -6.25
C MET A 145 0.63 -18.40 -7.76
N GLN A 146 1.22 -19.54 -8.13
CA GLN A 146 1.33 -19.98 -9.52
C GLN A 146 -0.04 -20.22 -10.16
N ARG A 147 -0.95 -20.88 -9.45
CA ARG A 147 -2.33 -21.10 -9.92
C ARG A 147 -3.06 -19.77 -10.11
N GLU A 148 -2.93 -18.83 -9.18
CA GLU A 148 -3.51 -17.48 -9.33
C GLU A 148 -2.96 -16.74 -10.54
N ARG A 149 -1.64 -16.78 -10.78
CA ARG A 149 -1.01 -16.14 -11.95
C ARG A 149 -1.42 -16.82 -13.27
N ALA A 150 -1.56 -18.15 -13.28
CA ALA A 150 -2.06 -18.89 -14.43
C ALA A 150 -3.52 -18.51 -14.73
N MET A 151 -4.35 -18.34 -13.70
CA MET A 151 -5.73 -17.85 -13.84
C MET A 151 -5.79 -16.39 -14.32
N GLN A 152 -4.86 -15.52 -13.87
CA GLN A 152 -4.75 -14.14 -14.37
C GLN A 152 -4.32 -14.08 -15.85
N LYS A 153 -3.31 -14.87 -16.25
CA LYS A 153 -2.88 -14.96 -17.66
C LYS A 153 -3.94 -15.59 -18.57
N ALA A 154 -4.74 -16.52 -18.05
CA ALA A 154 -5.85 -17.13 -18.77
C ALA A 154 -7.08 -16.20 -18.88
N GLY A 155 -7.00 -14.96 -18.39
CA GLY A 155 -8.11 -14.00 -18.43
C GLY A 155 -9.31 -14.38 -17.55
N LYS A 156 -9.16 -15.36 -16.64
CA LYS A 156 -10.24 -15.91 -15.80
C LYS A 156 -10.32 -15.29 -14.40
N VAL A 157 -9.26 -14.62 -13.93
CA VAL A 157 -9.40 -13.68 -12.81
C VAL A 157 -9.96 -12.40 -13.41
N GLY A 158 -11.23 -12.12 -13.12
CA GLY A 158 -11.96 -10.97 -13.64
C GLY A 158 -11.20 -9.65 -13.44
N PRO A 159 -11.57 -8.59 -14.19
CA PRO A 159 -10.95 -7.28 -14.06
C PRO A 159 -10.93 -6.89 -12.58
N GLN A 160 -9.94 -6.06 -12.21
CA GLN A 160 -9.97 -5.21 -10.99
C GLN A 160 -11.39 -5.16 -10.45
N VAL A 161 -11.67 -5.77 -9.29
CA VAL A 161 -13.03 -5.81 -8.75
C VAL A 161 -13.49 -4.37 -8.62
N SER A 162 -14.18 -3.94 -9.66
CA SER A 162 -14.73 -2.61 -9.76
C SER A 162 -15.73 -2.54 -8.63
N LEU A 163 -15.75 -1.43 -7.89
CA LEU A 163 -16.67 -1.28 -6.75
C LEU A 163 -18.13 -1.54 -7.17
N LEU A 164 -18.46 -1.31 -8.45
CA LEU A 164 -19.74 -1.68 -9.06
C LEU A 164 -19.96 -3.20 -9.23
N GLY A 165 -18.90 -3.99 -9.45
CA GLY A 165 -18.96 -5.44 -9.55
C GLY A 165 -19.28 -6.11 -8.22
N ILE A 166 -18.76 -5.57 -7.11
CA ILE A 166 -19.05 -6.04 -5.75
C ILE A 166 -20.54 -5.91 -5.41
N PHE A 167 -21.19 -4.83 -5.85
CA PHE A 167 -22.64 -4.65 -5.66
C PHE A 167 -23.49 -5.50 -6.61
N LYS A 168 -22.91 -6.03 -7.70
CA LYS A 168 -23.62 -6.81 -8.72
C LYS A 168 -23.46 -8.33 -8.51
N ASP A 169 -22.48 -8.75 -7.70
CA ASP A 169 -22.23 -10.16 -7.42
C ASP A 169 -23.30 -10.76 -6.51
N ARG A 170 -24.02 -11.76 -7.03
CA ARG A 170 -25.08 -12.51 -6.33
C ARG A 170 -24.51 -13.60 -5.40
N TYR A 171 -23.21 -13.60 -5.14
CA TYR A 171 -22.54 -14.56 -4.25
C TYR A 171 -22.35 -14.04 -2.82
N LEU A 172 -22.59 -12.74 -2.60
CA LEU A 172 -22.51 -12.05 -1.29
C LEU A 172 -23.90 -11.64 -0.75
N ARG A 173 -24.96 -12.28 -1.25
CA ARG A 173 -26.32 -12.19 -0.71
C ARG A 173 -26.81 -13.56 -0.26
#